data_AF-A0A2V6HZ58-F1
#
_entry.id   AF-A0A2V6HZ58-F1
#
_cell.length_a   1.000
_cell.length_b   1.000
_cell.length_c   1.000
_cell.angle_alpha   90.00
_cell.angle_beta   90.00
_cell.angle_gamma   90.00
#
_symmetry.space_group_name_H-M   'P 1'
#
loop_
_entity.id
_entity.type
_entity.pdbx_description
1 polymer ?
#
loop_
_entity_poly.entity_id
_entity_poly.type
_entity_poly.pdbx_seq_one_letter_code
_entity_poly.pdbx_strand_id
1 'polypeptide(L)'
;HIGPVEVNRSIDAYILALSGIEHGSEKLPDVFGRLPKVGPLIIVVRKDNSQSEFLGMMIGYISWPREIKLIKIATPTAEKELAGINPDSISGLVFCLMDPPAWLGKPIRLGSSIFLVPSPKTG
;
A
#
# COMPACT_ATOMS: atom_id res chain seq x y z
N HIS A 1 -3.25 -12.00 17.11
CA HIS A 1 -2.10 -12.71 16.52
C HIS A 1 -2.58 -13.35 15.22
N ILE A 2 -2.08 -12.95 14.06
CA ILE A 2 -2.36 -13.65 12.79
C ILE A 2 -1.22 -14.65 12.60
N GLY A 3 -1.56 -15.95 12.57
CA GLY A 3 -0.64 -17.07 12.40
C GLY A 3 -0.16 -17.22 10.95
N PRO A 4 0.53 -18.33 10.61
CA PRO A 4 1.02 -18.58 9.26
C PRO A 4 -0.12 -18.53 8.21
N VAL A 5 0.25 -18.26 6.95
CA VAL A 5 -0.70 -18.27 5.82
C VAL A 5 -1.31 -19.66 5.70
N GLU A 6 -2.61 -19.77 5.98
CA GLU A 6 -3.40 -20.98 5.85
C GLU A 6 -3.83 -21.08 4.38
N VAL A 7 -3.48 -22.20 3.75
CA VAL A 7 -3.68 -22.46 2.31
C VAL A 7 -5.15 -22.38 1.88
N ASN A 8 -6.09 -22.41 2.84
CA ASN A 8 -7.54 -22.36 2.61
C ASN A 8 -8.20 -21.02 3.00
N ARG A 9 -7.43 -19.99 3.37
CA ARG A 9 -8.00 -18.69 3.73
C ARG A 9 -7.98 -17.75 2.53
N SER A 10 -9.15 -17.21 2.19
CA SER A 10 -9.27 -16.15 1.18
C SER A 10 -8.39 -14.95 1.55
N ILE A 11 -7.81 -14.30 0.55
CA ILE A 11 -7.10 -13.02 0.70
C ILE A 11 -7.98 -11.99 1.41
N ASP A 12 -9.29 -12.00 1.19
CA ASP A 12 -10.24 -11.13 1.90
C ASP A 12 -10.20 -11.31 3.41
N ALA A 13 -10.01 -12.53 3.91
CA ALA A 13 -9.95 -12.77 5.35
C ALA A 13 -8.71 -12.09 5.96
N TYR A 14 -7.59 -12.10 5.25
CA TYR A 14 -6.37 -11.43 5.68
C TYR A 14 -6.46 -9.91 5.56
N ILE A 15 -7.00 -9.40 4.45
CA ILE A 15 -7.22 -7.96 4.28
C ILE A 15 -8.17 -7.45 5.37
N LEU A 16 -9.28 -8.15 5.63
CA LEU A 16 -10.20 -7.82 6.72
C LEU A 16 -9.50 -7.82 8.07
N ALA A 17 -8.72 -8.86 8.39
CA ALA A 17 -8.04 -8.97 9.67
C ALA A 17 -6.98 -7.89 9.89
N LEU A 18 -6.27 -7.46 8.84
CA LEU A 18 -5.19 -6.48 8.93
C LEU A 18 -5.64 -5.03 8.75
N SER A 19 -6.73 -4.79 8.02
CA SER A 19 -7.16 -3.45 7.61
C SER A 19 -8.62 -3.14 7.93
N GLY A 20 -9.41 -4.11 8.38
CA GLY A 20 -10.84 -3.92 8.63
C GLY A 20 -11.68 -3.71 7.36
N ILE A 21 -11.12 -3.94 6.17
CA ILE A 21 -11.84 -3.77 4.90
C ILE A 21 -12.54 -5.07 4.53
N GLU A 22 -13.87 -5.08 4.62
CA GLU A 22 -14.70 -6.17 4.09
C GLU A 22 -14.67 -6.16 2.56
N HIS A 23 -14.57 -7.33 1.93
CA HIS A 23 -14.44 -7.49 0.47
C HIS A 23 -13.27 -6.67 -0.11
N GLY A 24 -12.15 -6.65 0.59
CA GLY A 24 -11.00 -5.82 0.23
C GLY A 24 -10.33 -6.21 -1.09
N SER A 25 -10.38 -7.48 -1.47
CA SER A 25 -9.88 -7.98 -2.75
C SER A 25 -10.68 -7.47 -3.95
N GLU A 26 -11.92 -7.04 -3.76
CA GLU A 26 -12.74 -6.39 -4.80
C GLU A 26 -12.61 -4.86 -4.74
N LYS A 27 -12.70 -4.28 -3.54
CA LYS A 27 -12.73 -2.82 -3.35
C LYS A 27 -11.38 -2.13 -3.60
N LEU A 28 -10.28 -2.74 -3.19
CA LEU A 28 -8.97 -2.11 -3.31
C LEU A 28 -8.50 -2.00 -4.78
N PRO A 29 -8.66 -3.04 -5.63
CA PRO A 29 -8.37 -2.90 -7.06
C PRO A 29 -9.18 -1.80 -7.74
N ASP A 30 -10.45 -1.62 -7.38
CA ASP A 30 -11.29 -0.54 -7.92
C ASP A 30 -10.75 0.85 -7.55
N VAL A 31 -10.27 1.01 -6.31
CA VAL A 31 -9.62 2.25 -5.87
C VAL A 31 -8.32 2.48 -6.64
N PHE A 32 -7.48 1.46 -6.74
CA PHE A 32 -6.20 1.57 -7.46
C PHE A 32 -6.40 1.72 -8.97
N GLY A 33 -7.50 1.22 -9.55
CA GLY A 33 -7.86 1.37 -10.95
C GLY A 33 -8.12 2.82 -11.36
N ARG A 34 -8.43 3.69 -10.39
CA ARG A 34 -8.64 5.14 -10.59
C ARG A 34 -7.34 5.95 -10.56
N LEU A 35 -6.23 5.36 -10.13
CA LEU A 35 -4.92 6.02 -10.15
C LEU A 35 -4.38 6.11 -11.58
N PRO A 36 -3.53 7.12 -11.89
CA PRO A 36 -2.86 7.23 -13.18
C PRO A 36 -2.25 5.90 -13.63
N LYS A 37 -2.38 5.56 -14.91
CA LYS A 37 -1.82 4.32 -15.48
C LYS A 37 -0.31 4.40 -15.73
N VAL A 38 0.26 5.60 -15.66
CA VAL A 38 1.68 5.83 -15.90
C VAL A 38 2.46 5.65 -14.61
N GLY A 39 3.51 4.84 -14.66
CA GLY A 39 4.42 4.60 -13.54
C GLY A 39 3.90 3.57 -12.54
N PRO A 40 4.79 3.02 -11.69
CA PRO A 40 4.45 2.01 -10.71
C PRO A 40 3.58 2.58 -9.58
N LEU A 41 2.80 1.72 -8.94
CA LEU A 41 2.27 1.95 -7.60
C LEU A 41 3.35 1.56 -6.59
N ILE A 42 3.81 2.51 -5.78
CA ILE A 42 4.81 2.22 -4.76
C ILE A 42 4.09 1.78 -3.48
N ILE A 43 4.41 0.59 -2.99
CA ILE A 43 3.92 0.04 -1.74
C ILE A 43 5.02 0.19 -0.71
N VAL A 44 4.74 0.94 0.34
CA VAL A 44 5.66 1.26 1.43
C VAL A 44 5.29 0.43 2.63
N VAL A 45 6.26 -0.34 3.13
CA VAL A 45 6.11 -1.20 4.30
C VAL A 45 7.22 -0.92 5.31
N ARG A 46 6.95 -1.21 6.58
CA ARG A 46 7.94 -1.13 7.66
C ARG A 46 8.87 -2.33 7.62
N LYS A 47 10.17 -2.07 7.55
CA LYS A 47 11.23 -3.09 7.51
C LYS A 47 11.23 -4.03 8.73
N ASP A 48 10.79 -3.53 9.89
CA ASP A 48 10.78 -4.22 11.18
C ASP A 48 9.40 -4.81 11.54
N ASN A 49 8.43 -4.78 10.63
CA ASN A 49 7.07 -5.24 10.90
C ASN A 49 6.59 -6.23 9.83
N SER A 50 6.56 -7.51 10.19
CA SER A 50 6.13 -8.60 9.30
C SER A 50 4.68 -8.48 8.84
N GLN A 51 3.79 -7.90 9.66
CA GLN A 51 2.38 -7.67 9.25
C GLN A 51 2.29 -6.56 8.21
N SER A 52 3.11 -5.52 8.32
CA SER A 52 3.21 -4.44 7.33
C SER A 52 3.68 -4.99 5.98
N GLU A 53 4.72 -5.82 6.01
CA GLU A 53 5.23 -6.50 4.80
C GLU A 53 4.18 -7.44 4.20
N PHE A 54 3.54 -8.26 5.03
CA PHE A 54 2.52 -9.20 4.57
C PHE A 54 1.31 -8.49 3.94
N LEU A 55 0.84 -7.40 4.57
CA LEU A 55 -0.20 -6.55 4.00
C LEU A 55 0.24 -5.94 2.65
N GLY A 56 1.48 -5.46 2.56
CA GLY A 56 2.03 -4.92 1.31
C GLY A 56 2.09 -5.96 0.18
N MET A 57 2.45 -7.21 0.48
CA MET A 57 2.43 -8.29 -0.50
C MET A 57 1.01 -8.59 -1.00
N MET A 58 0.00 -8.60 -0.13
CA MET A 58 -1.39 -8.78 -0.55
C MET A 58 -1.88 -7.65 -1.44
N ILE A 59 -1.56 -6.39 -1.09
CA ILE A 59 -1.85 -5.23 -1.94
C ILE A 59 -1.15 -5.37 -3.30
N GLY A 60 0.11 -5.81 -3.32
CA GLY A 60 0.84 -6.06 -4.55
C GLY A 60 0.16 -7.11 -5.43
N TYR A 61 -0.30 -8.21 -4.83
CA TYR A 61 -0.99 -9.29 -5.53
C TYR A 61 -2.31 -8.83 -6.15
N ILE A 62 -3.19 -8.17 -5.38
CA ILE A 62 -4.49 -7.71 -5.89
C ILE A 62 -4.37 -6.53 -6.87
N SER A 63 -3.22 -5.84 -6.90
CA SER A 63 -2.98 -4.75 -7.85
C SER A 63 -2.64 -5.24 -9.26
N TRP A 64 -2.40 -6.54 -9.46
CA TRP A 64 -2.13 -7.09 -10.80
C TRP A 64 -3.27 -6.75 -11.79
N PRO A 65 -2.97 -6.32 -13.03
CA PRO A 65 -1.67 -6.35 -13.73
C PRO A 65 -0.84 -5.05 -13.62
N ARG A 66 -1.12 -4.16 -12.67
CA ARG A 66 -0.38 -2.91 -12.49
C ARG A 66 1.08 -3.18 -12.11
N GLU A 67 2.00 -2.36 -12.63
CA GLU A 67 3.39 -2.36 -12.15
C GLU A 67 3.42 -1.90 -10.67
N ILE A 68 4.05 -2.69 -9.81
CA ILE A 68 4.20 -2.39 -8.38
C ILE A 68 5.68 -2.35 -7.99
N LYS A 69 6.03 -1.46 -7.05
CA LYS A 69 7.34 -1.45 -6.40
C LYS A 69 7.16 -1.49 -4.88
N LEU A 70 7.65 -2.54 -4.24
CA LEU A 70 7.62 -2.66 -2.79
C LEU A 70 8.92 -2.08 -2.19
N ILE A 71 8.80 -1.08 -1.32
CA ILE A 71 9.92 -0.46 -0.62
C ILE A 71 9.77 -0.73 0.87
N LYS A 72 10.84 -1.27 1.47
CA LYS A 72 10.92 -1.54 2.91
C LYS A 72 11.70 -0.43 3.58
N ILE A 73 11.03 0.29 4.47
CA ILE A 73 11.57 1.48 5.11
C ILE A 73 11.81 1.22 6.60
N ALA A 74 12.97 1.66 7.11
CA ALA A 74 13.20 1.77 8.54
C ALA A 74 12.78 3.17 9.01
N THR A 75 12.14 3.28 10.19
CA THR A 75 11.66 4.58 10.72
C THR A 75 12.72 5.69 10.70
N PRO A 76 14.01 5.44 11.05
CA PRO A 76 15.02 6.50 11.04
C PRO A 76 15.38 7.03 9.64
N THR A 77 15.10 6.28 8.57
CA THR A 77 15.48 6.63 7.19
C THR A 77 14.28 6.94 6.31
N ALA A 78 13.06 6.88 6.85
CA ALA A 78 11.82 7.00 6.10
C ALA A 78 11.69 8.28 5.29
N GLU A 79 11.99 9.43 5.90
CA GLU A 79 11.91 10.71 5.20
C GLU A 79 12.88 10.79 4.04
N LYS A 80 14.13 10.33 4.22
CA LYS A 80 15.16 10.37 3.18
C LYS A 80 14.83 9.44 2.02
N GLU A 81 14.36 8.23 2.30
CA GLU A 81 13.99 7.26 1.28
C GLU A 81 12.78 7.73 0.48
N LEU A 82 11.77 8.29 1.15
CA LEU A 82 10.56 8.82 0.51
C LEU A 82 10.84 10.11 -0.28
N ALA A 83 11.72 10.99 0.22
CA ALA A 83 12.11 12.21 -0.49
C ALA A 83 12.87 11.94 -1.81
N GLY A 84 13.47 10.76 -1.96
CA GLY A 84 14.11 10.34 -3.21
C GLY A 84 13.13 9.90 -4.31
N ILE A 85 11.83 9.76 -3.99
CA ILE A 85 10.81 9.36 -4.95
C ILE A 85 10.36 10.57 -5.74
N ASN A 86 10.56 10.56 -7.06
CA ASN A 86 10.00 11.57 -7.94
C ASN A 86 8.47 11.36 -8.06
N PRO A 87 7.62 12.29 -7.59
CA PRO A 87 6.16 12.14 -7.67
C PRO A 87 5.65 12.00 -9.11
N ASP A 88 6.37 12.56 -10.08
CA ASP A 88 5.99 12.51 -11.49
C ASP A 88 6.25 11.17 -12.16
N SER A 89 7.03 10.27 -11.55
CA SER A 89 7.37 8.96 -12.11
C SER A 89 6.52 7.81 -11.57
N ILE A 90 5.56 8.10 -10.68
CA ILE A 90 4.75 7.11 -9.97
C ILE A 90 3.26 7.38 -10.14
N SER A 91 2.44 6.33 -9.99
CA SER A 91 0.98 6.45 -9.97
C SER A 91 0.43 6.80 -8.59
N GLY A 92 1.17 6.48 -7.53
CA GLY A 92 0.79 6.76 -6.15
C GLY A 92 1.65 5.98 -5.15
N LEU A 93 1.41 6.24 -3.88
CA LEU A 93 2.06 5.61 -2.73
C LEU A 93 1.01 4.96 -1.83
N VAL A 94 1.25 3.71 -1.43
CA VAL A 94 0.40 2.97 -0.49
C VAL A 94 1.22 2.62 0.74
N PHE A 95 0.81 3.11 1.90
CA PHE A 95 1.45 2.86 3.19
C PHE A 95 0.69 1.78 3.94
N CYS A 96 1.39 0.72 4.35
CA CYS A 96 0.80 -0.41 5.07
C CYS A 96 1.23 -0.38 6.54
N LEU A 97 0.28 -0.27 7.47
CA LEU A 97 0.54 -0.22 8.93
C LEU A 97 1.55 0.87 9.34
N MET A 98 1.54 1.99 8.62
CA MET A 98 2.33 3.18 8.94
C MET A 98 1.67 4.43 8.38
N ASP A 99 1.89 5.56 9.05
CA ASP A 99 1.39 6.84 8.58
C ASP A 99 2.30 7.40 7.48
N PRO A 100 1.73 8.01 6.42
CA PRO A 100 2.50 8.75 5.44
C PRO A 100 3.12 9.99 6.10
N PRO A 101 4.31 10.44 5.66
CA PRO A 101 4.87 11.71 6.12
C PRO A 101 3.93 12.87 5.82
N ALA A 102 3.85 13.84 6.73
CA ALA A 102 2.91 14.96 6.64
C ALA A 102 3.10 15.85 5.39
N TRP A 103 4.30 15.85 4.80
CA TRP A 103 4.65 16.63 3.62
C TRP A 103 4.20 16.00 2.29
N LEU A 104 3.78 14.73 2.29
CA LEU A 104 3.52 13.96 1.07
C LEU A 104 2.16 14.27 0.41
N GLY A 105 1.38 15.20 0.97
CA GLY A 105 0.05 15.57 0.51
C GLY A 105 -1.05 14.96 1.37
N LYS A 106 -2.31 15.08 0.93
CA LYS A 106 -3.48 14.62 1.70
C LYS A 106 -3.70 13.11 1.50
N PRO A 107 -3.47 12.26 2.51
CA PRO A 107 -3.69 10.84 2.36
C PRO A 107 -5.18 10.49 2.40
N ILE A 108 -5.54 9.46 1.64
CA ILE A 108 -6.84 8.78 1.70
C ILE A 108 -6.65 7.57 2.60
N ARG A 109 -7.37 7.53 3.72
CA ARG A 109 -7.37 6.38 4.61
C ARG A 109 -8.30 5.29 4.04
N LEU A 110 -7.76 4.09 3.88
CA LEU A 110 -8.49 2.90 3.45
C LEU A 110 -8.50 1.90 4.61
N GLY A 111 -9.67 1.70 5.21
CA GLY A 111 -9.78 0.88 6.43
C GLY A 111 -8.98 1.47 7.60
N SER A 112 -8.42 0.60 8.43
CA SER A 112 -7.71 0.97 9.65
C SER A 112 -6.21 1.18 9.44
N SER A 113 -5.60 0.53 8.45
CA SER A 113 -4.14 0.36 8.36
C SER A 113 -3.54 0.63 6.98
N ILE A 114 -4.33 1.07 6.00
CA ILE A 114 -3.83 1.43 4.68
C ILE A 114 -4.03 2.93 4.46
N PHE A 115 -2.99 3.61 4.02
CA PHE A 115 -3.10 4.98 3.50
C PHE A 115 -2.67 5.01 2.04
N LEU A 116 -3.47 5.66 1.20
CA LEU A 116 -3.16 5.92 -0.19
C LEU A 116 -2.86 7.40 -0.37
N VAL A 117 -1.72 7.72 -0.96
CA VAL A 117 -1.37 9.07 -1.40
C VAL A 117 -1.28 9.03 -2.94
N PRO A 118 -2.30 9.54 -3.65
CA PRO A 118 -2.26 9.57 -5.11
C PRO A 118 -1.18 10.52 -5.60
N SER A 119 -0.53 10.19 -6.74
CA SER A 119 0.32 11.17 -7.41
C SER A 119 -0.53 12.35 -7.89
N PRO A 120 -0.03 13.61 -7.80
CA PRO A 120 -0.78 14.80 -8.20
C PRO A 120 -1.10 14.87 -9.69
N LYS A 121 -0.59 13.96 -10.52
CA LYS A 121 -0.96 13.87 -11.94
C LYS A 121 -2.44 13.49 -12.06
N THR A 122 -3.27 14.51 -12.24
CA THR A 122 -4.60 14.38 -12.83
C THR A 122 -4.40 13.83 -14.24
N GLY A 123 -5.06 12.72 -14.54
CA GLY A 123 -5.26 12.29 -15.92
C GLY A 123 -6.08 13.30 -16.70
#